data_AF-A0A1B9B4W2-F1
#
_entry.id   AF-A0A1B9B4W2-F1
#
_cell.length_a   1.000
_cell.length_b   1.000
_cell.length_c   1.000
_cell.angle_alpha   90.00
_cell.angle_beta   90.00
_cell.angle_gamma   90.00
#
_symmetry.space_group_name_H-M   'P 1'
#
loop_
_entity.id
_entity.type
_entity.pdbx_description
1 polymer ?
#
loop_
_entity_poly.entity_id
_entity_poly.type
_entity_poly.pdbx_seq_one_letter_code
_entity_poly.pdbx_strand_id
1 'polypeptide(L)' 'MKKSFSSMVVLGTAGYLLYRNRYRVMNSVLGTGWVRKAAVSTFMGMPGMRDKVMNTVFGGPNRF' A
#
# COMPACT_ATOMS: atom_id res chain seq x y z
N MET A 1 -3.84 1.06 32.71
CA MET A 1 -4.90 0.23 32.09
C MET A 1 -5.89 0.97 31.17
N LYS A 2 -5.85 2.31 31.04
CA LYS A 2 -6.81 3.05 30.17
C LYS A 2 -6.46 3.05 28.67
N LYS A 3 -5.19 2.86 28.30
CA LYS A 3 -4.70 2.94 26.90
C LYS A 3 -5.15 1.76 26.02
N SER A 4 -5.16 0.51 26.53
CA SER A 4 -5.56 -0.65 25.71
C SER A 4 -7.03 -0.60 25.29
N PHE A 5 -7.93 -0.19 26.18
CA PHE A 5 -9.36 -0.12 25.87
C PHE A 5 -9.65 1.01 24.88
N SER A 6 -9.03 2.18 25.09
CA SER A 6 -9.12 3.31 24.16
C SER A 6 -8.57 2.93 22.76
N SER A 7 -7.45 2.20 22.70
CA SER A 7 -6.88 1.75 21.42
C SER A 7 -7.78 0.75 20.68
N MET A 8 -8.47 -0.13 21.41
CA MET A 8 -9.39 -1.10 20.82
C MET A 8 -10.62 -0.42 20.20
N VAL A 9 -11.17 0.58 20.90
CA VAL A 9 -12.30 1.37 20.40
C VAL A 9 -11.87 2.17 19.17
N VAL A 10 -10.71 2.83 19.21
CA VAL A 10 -10.18 3.60 18.06
C VAL A 10 -9.97 2.70 16.84
N LEU A 11 -9.41 1.50 17.01
CA LEU A 11 -9.25 0.54 15.92
C LEU A 11 -10.59 0.07 15.36
N GLY A 12 -11.57 -0.21 16.23
CA GLY A 12 -12.91 -0.62 15.82
C GLY A 12 -13.66 0.49 15.05
N THR A 13 -13.62 1.73 15.54
CA THR A 13 -14.27 2.87 14.88
C THR A 13 -13.56 3.25 13.59
N ALA A 14 -12.22 3.23 13.57
CA ALA A 14 -11.44 3.43 12.36
C ALA A 14 -11.76 2.35 11.31
N GLY A 15 -11.77 1.08 11.69
CA GLY A 15 -12.16 -0.03 10.81
C GLY A 15 -13.59 0.11 10.27
N TYR A 16 -14.54 0.51 11.10
CA TYR A 16 -15.92 0.74 10.69
C TYR A 16 -16.04 1.90 9.69
N LEU A 17 -15.36 3.03 9.93
CA LEU A 17 -15.33 4.16 9.01
C LEU A 17 -14.64 3.81 7.69
N LEU A 18 -13.58 3.00 7.74
CA LEU A 18 -12.90 2.47 6.56
C LEU A 18 -13.84 1.60 5.72
N TYR A 19 -14.64 0.75 6.37
CA TYR A 19 -15.61 -0.12 5.70
C TYR A 19 -16.78 0.68 5.11
N ARG A 20 -17.33 1.63 5.87
CA ARG A 20 -18.43 2.52 5.45
C ARG A 20 -18.04 3.36 4.24
N ASN A 21 -16.82 3.91 4.24
CA ASN A 21 -16.30 4.75 3.18
C ASN A 21 -15.34 4.01 2.24
N ARG A 22 -15.59 2.71 2.00
CA ARG A 22 -14.77 1.82 1.16
C ARG A 22 -14.17 2.52 -0.06
N TYR A 23 -15.00 3.21 -0.84
CA TYR A 23 -14.56 3.86 -2.08
C TYR A 23 -13.76 5.15 -1.88
N ARG A 24 -14.15 6.01 -0.92
CA ARG A 24 -13.38 7.25 -0.63
C ARG A 24 -12.03 6.95 -0.01
N VAL A 25 -11.99 5.94 0.86
CA VAL A 25 -10.76 5.47 1.50
C VAL A 25 -9.85 4.87 0.46
N MET A 26 -10.35 3.97 -0.38
CA MET A 26 -9.56 3.39 -1.46
C MET A 26 -8.99 4.48 -2.37
N ASN A 27 -9.80 5.47 -2.75
CA ASN A 27 -9.35 6.56 -3.60
C ASN A 27 -8.30 7.46 -2.93
N SER A 28 -8.44 7.69 -1.62
CA SER A 28 -7.48 8.48 -0.84
C SER A 28 -6.17 7.72 -0.61
N VAL A 29 -6.24 6.41 -0.37
CA VAL A 29 -5.10 5.51 -0.19
C VAL A 29 -4.36 5.32 -1.51
N LEU A 30 -5.05 5.09 -2.61
CA LEU A 30 -4.44 4.92 -3.93
C LEU A 30 -3.95 6.25 -4.53
N GLY A 31 -4.61 7.36 -4.19
CA GLY A 31 -4.24 8.70 -4.65
C GLY A 31 -3.11 9.36 -3.86
N THR A 32 -2.77 8.86 -2.67
CA THR A 32 -1.66 9.42 -1.88
C THR A 32 -0.31 8.88 -2.37
N GLY A 33 0.55 9.77 -2.87
CA GLY A 33 1.89 9.41 -3.36
C GLY A 33 2.77 8.70 -2.32
N TRP A 34 2.48 8.87 -1.03
CA TRP A 34 3.19 8.19 0.05
C TRP A 34 2.86 6.70 0.13
N VAL A 35 1.60 6.31 -0.11
CA VAL A 35 1.19 4.90 -0.19
C VAL A 35 1.84 4.24 -1.40
N ARG A 36 1.90 4.94 -2.54
CA ARG A 36 2.62 4.47 -3.72
C ARG A 36 4.09 4.21 -3.41
N LYS A 37 4.75 5.15 -2.72
CA LYS A 37 6.16 5.01 -2.32
C LYS A 37 6.37 3.83 -1.37
N ALA A 38 5.48 3.64 -0.39
CA ALA A 38 5.52 2.49 0.52
C ALA A 38 5.35 1.17 -0.24
N ALA A 39 4.33 1.07 -1.10
CA ALA A 39 4.11 -0.12 -1.91
C ALA A 39 5.31 -0.44 -2.81
N VAL A 40 5.80 0.54 -3.58
CA VAL A 40 6.96 0.36 -4.47
C VAL A 40 8.22 0.01 -3.69
N SER A 41 8.47 0.66 -2.55
CA SER A 41 9.63 0.37 -1.70
C SER A 41 9.58 -1.06 -1.16
N THR A 42 8.42 -1.55 -0.76
CA THR A 42 8.24 -2.93 -0.28
C THR A 42 8.46 -3.94 -1.40
N PHE A 43 7.88 -3.70 -2.58
CA PHE A 43 8.05 -4.58 -3.75
C PHE A 43 9.50 -4.58 -4.29
N MET A 44 10.18 -3.42 -4.30
CA MET A 44 11.57 -3.29 -4.74
C MET A 44 12.59 -3.82 -3.72
N GLY A 45 12.22 -3.89 -2.44
CA GLY A 45 13.05 -4.44 -1.38
C GLY A 45 13.10 -5.97 -1.34
N MET A 46 12.19 -6.65 -2.03
CA MET A 46 12.17 -8.11 -2.09
C MET A 46 13.21 -8.64 -3.10
N PRO A 47 14.20 -9.46 -2.65
CA PRO A 47 15.16 -10.08 -3.56
C PRO A 47 14.41 -11.01 -4.54
N GLY A 48 14.63 -10.83 -5.84
CA GLY A 48 13.99 -11.59 -6.93
C GLY A 48 12.75 -10.93 -7.57
N MET A 49 11.99 -10.09 -6.84
CA MET A 49 10.92 -9.29 -7.47
C MET A 49 11.49 -8.07 -8.20
N ARG A 50 12.52 -7.44 -7.65
CA ARG A 50 13.22 -6.32 -8.30
C ARG A 50 13.70 -6.69 -9.70
N ASP A 51 14.40 -7.82 -9.86
CA ASP A 51 14.97 -8.23 -11.15
C ASP A 51 13.89 -8.59 -12.16
N LYS A 52 12.77 -9.17 -11.72
CA LYS A 52 11.61 -9.42 -12.60
C LYS A 52 10.96 -8.11 -13.06
N VAL A 53 10.77 -7.15 -12.17
CA VAL A 53 10.20 -5.84 -12.52
C VAL A 53 11.15 -5.07 -13.44
N MET A 54 12.45 -5.06 -13.17
CA MET A 54 13.43 -4.43 -14.05
C MET A 54 13.47 -5.09 -15.43
N ASN A 55 13.48 -6.42 -15.51
CA ASN A 55 13.44 -7.12 -16.79
C ASN A 55 12.09 -6.96 -17.51
N THR A 56 10.96 -6.83 -16.81
CA THR A 56 9.65 -6.68 -17.45
C THR A 56 9.41 -5.24 -17.93
N VAL A 57 9.81 -4.25 -17.13
CA VAL A 57 9.60 -2.83 -17.43
C VAL A 57 10.67 -2.30 -18.38
N PHE A 58 11.92 -2.74 -18.22
CA PHE A 58 13.06 -2.26 -19.00
C PHE A 58 13.63 -3.30 -20.00
N GLY A 59 13.20 -4.56 -19.94
CA GLY A 59 13.62 -5.63 -20.87
C GLY A 59 12.60 -5.98 -21.96
N GLY A 60 11.62 -5.11 -22.22
CA GLY A 60 10.81 -5.15 -23.44
C GLY A 60 11.67 -4.86 -24.68
N PRO A 61 11.33 -5.47 -25.83
CA PRO A 61 12.27 -6.06 -26.76
C PRO A 61 13.29 -5.07 -27.31
N ASN A 62 14.55 -5.44 -27.15
CA ASN A 62 15.71 -4.94 -27.87
C ASN A 62 15.42 -5.04 -29.38
N ARG A 63 14.85 -3.97 -29.94
CA ARG A 63 14.79 -3.73 -31.39
C ARG A 63 15.86 -2.71 -31.73
N PHE A 64 17.12 -3.14 -31.65
CA PHE A 64 18.24 -2.61 -32.42
C PHE A 64 19.20 -3.77 -32.68
#